data_AF-A0AA42NI85-F1
#
_entry.id   AF-A0AA42NI85-F1
#
_cell.length_a   1.000
_cell.length_b   1.000
_cell.length_c   1.000
_cell.angle_alpha   90.00
_cell.angle_beta   90.00
_cell.angle_gamma   90.00
#
_symmetry.space_group_name_H-M   'P 1'
#
loop_
_entity.id
_entity.type
_entity.pdbx_description
1 polymer ?
#
loop_
_entity_poly.entity_id
_entity_poly.type
_entity_poly.pdbx_seq_one_letter_code
_entity_poly.pdbx_strand_id
1 'polypeptide(L)'
;MTLSPEQSEALQKAISEFVGAFEVVFHYDWDYTSIMIGGEEPSFIQPGLTSNEESEDWGARGALLERYRNMVAAMKAAGLSPVFPVSIENLASTPVEL
;
A
#
# COMPACT_ATOMS: atom_id res chain seq x y z
N MET A 1 12.14 16.44 19.69
CA MET A 1 12.61 17.23 18.54
C MET A 1 11.38 17.51 17.68
N THR A 2 11.17 18.76 17.27
CA THR A 2 9.94 19.20 16.58
C THR A 2 10.29 19.58 15.14
N LEU A 3 9.42 19.26 14.19
CA LEU A 3 9.58 19.64 12.78
C LEU A 3 9.34 21.14 12.59
N SER A 4 9.99 21.75 11.60
CA SER A 4 9.56 23.05 11.07
C SER A 4 8.23 22.91 10.29
N PRO A 5 7.51 24.01 10.01
CA PRO A 5 6.31 23.97 9.17
C PRO A 5 6.57 23.34 7.80
N GLU A 6 7.65 23.74 7.13
CA GLU A 6 8.13 23.20 5.85
C GLU A 6 8.41 21.69 5.92
N GLN A 7 9.09 21.23 6.98
CA GLN A 7 9.36 19.80 7.20
C GLN A 7 8.07 19.02 7.48
N SER A 8 7.09 19.63 8.15
CA SER A 8 5.78 19.03 8.37
C SER A 8 5.00 18.91 7.07
N GLU A 9 4.96 19.96 6.25
CA GLU A 9 4.28 19.96 4.94
C GLU A 9 4.91 18.93 3.98
N ALA A 10 6.24 18.90 3.88
CA ALA A 10 6.97 17.92 3.08
C ALA A 10 6.71 16.48 3.53
N LEU A 11 6.64 16.23 4.85
CA LEU A 11 6.33 14.91 5.40
C LEU A 11 4.87 14.51 5.14
N GLN A 12 3.91 15.43 5.31
CA GLN A 12 2.50 15.18 5.03
C GLN A 12 2.28 14.83 3.56
N LYS A 13 2.89 15.60 2.65
CA LYS A 13 2.90 15.33 1.20
C LYS A 13 3.47 13.94 0.90
N ALA A 14 4.65 13.61 1.44
CA ALA A 14 5.30 12.32 1.23
C ALA A 14 4.46 11.13 1.75
N ILE A 15 3.77 11.28 2.88
CA ILE A 15 2.84 10.26 3.42
C ILE A 15 1.64 10.09 2.47
N SER A 16 1.01 11.19 2.03
CA SER A 16 -0.12 11.14 1.10
C SER A 16 0.23 10.48 -0.24
N GLU A 17 1.39 10.80 -0.82
CA GLU A 17 1.88 10.21 -2.07
C GLU A 17 2.27 8.73 -1.89
N PHE A 18 2.94 8.37 -0.78
CA PHE A 18 3.27 6.98 -0.49
C PHE A 18 2.03 6.11 -0.31
N VAL A 19 1.04 6.59 0.45
CA VAL A 19 -0.21 5.84 0.69
C VAL A 19 -1.05 5.74 -0.58
N GLY A 20 -1.11 6.79 -1.41
CA GLY A 20 -1.78 6.72 -2.72
C GLY A 20 -1.11 5.74 -3.70
N ALA A 21 0.23 5.67 -3.71
CA ALA A 21 0.96 4.67 -4.49
C ALA A 21 0.79 3.24 -3.94
N PHE A 22 0.73 3.07 -2.62
CA PHE A 22 0.45 1.79 -1.96
C PHE A 22 -0.96 1.29 -2.30
N GLU A 23 -1.97 2.16 -2.24
CA GLU A 23 -3.35 1.84 -2.61
C GLU A 23 -3.49 1.48 -4.09
N VAL A 24 -2.77 2.15 -5.00
CA VAL A 24 -2.69 1.74 -6.42
C VAL A 24 -2.26 0.28 -6.53
N VAL A 25 -1.12 -0.10 -5.94
CA VAL A 25 -0.53 -1.45 -6.11
C VAL A 25 -1.31 -2.54 -5.37
N PHE A 26 -1.78 -2.27 -4.15
CA PHE A 26 -2.40 -3.29 -3.28
C PHE A 26 -3.94 -3.33 -3.29
N HIS A 27 -4.62 -2.37 -3.94
CA HIS A 27 -6.08 -2.35 -4.03
C HIS A 27 -6.60 -2.22 -5.47
N TYR A 28 -5.98 -1.40 -6.31
CA TYR A 28 -6.52 -1.08 -7.65
C TYR A 28 -5.85 -1.82 -8.81
N ASP A 29 -4.59 -2.22 -8.68
CA ASP A 29 -3.75 -2.87 -9.70
C ASP A 29 -3.25 -4.25 -9.24
N TRP A 30 -3.92 -4.86 -8.25
CA TRP A 30 -3.45 -6.09 -7.60
C TRP A 30 -3.41 -7.31 -8.52
N ASP A 31 -4.36 -7.42 -9.47
CA ASP A 31 -4.39 -8.50 -10.46
C ASP A 31 -3.12 -8.50 -11.33
N TYR A 32 -2.76 -7.33 -11.88
CA TYR A 32 -1.54 -7.17 -12.67
C TYR A 32 -0.28 -7.32 -11.80
N THR A 33 -0.27 -6.67 -10.64
CA THR A 33 0.83 -6.74 -9.67
C THR A 33 1.17 -8.18 -9.29
N SER A 34 0.18 -8.99 -8.91
CA SER A 34 0.39 -10.38 -8.49
C SER A 34 0.82 -11.31 -9.64
N ILE A 35 0.39 -11.04 -10.88
CA ILE A 35 0.87 -11.77 -12.08
C ILE A 35 2.34 -11.45 -12.38
N MET A 36 2.73 -10.16 -12.30
CA MET A 36 4.11 -9.71 -12.55
C MET A 36 5.12 -10.18 -11.49
N ILE A 37 4.64 -10.84 -10.44
CA ILE A 37 5.35 -11.14 -9.21
C ILE A 37 5.89 -12.59 -9.14
N GLY A 38 5.31 -13.56 -9.86
CA GLY A 38 5.67 -14.98 -9.65
C GLY A 38 6.88 -15.48 -10.47
N GLY A 39 8.11 -15.54 -9.89
CA GLY A 39 9.28 -16.15 -10.57
C GLY A 39 10.55 -16.43 -9.74
N GLU A 40 10.83 -17.71 -9.50
CA GLU A 40 12.05 -18.40 -8.97
C GLU A 40 12.90 -17.85 -7.79
N GLU A 41 13.25 -16.57 -7.62
CA GLU A 41 14.00 -16.11 -6.41
C GLU A 41 13.43 -14.83 -5.76
N PRO A 42 12.62 -14.95 -4.67
CA PRO A 42 11.71 -13.84 -4.40
C PRO A 42 11.16 -13.68 -2.94
N SER A 43 11.67 -12.83 -2.03
CA SER A 43 11.79 -11.34 -2.02
C SER A 43 10.46 -10.59 -2.28
N PHE A 44 10.13 -9.53 -1.52
CA PHE A 44 8.86 -8.77 -1.69
C PHE A 44 8.82 -7.85 -2.95
N ILE A 45 9.97 -7.46 -3.48
CA ILE A 45 10.12 -6.71 -4.73
C ILE A 45 10.05 -7.69 -5.94
N GLN A 46 9.30 -8.81 -5.78
CA GLN A 46 9.56 -10.10 -6.42
C GLN A 46 8.65 -11.36 -6.14
N PRO A 47 7.66 -11.45 -5.20
CA PRO A 47 7.46 -12.63 -4.30
C PRO A 47 7.02 -14.00 -4.86
N GLY A 48 7.57 -15.09 -4.29
CA GLY A 48 7.26 -16.47 -4.69
C GLY A 48 7.74 -17.57 -3.73
N LEU A 49 6.87 -18.56 -3.55
CA LEU A 49 6.94 -19.68 -2.61
C LEU A 49 6.20 -20.87 -3.24
N THR A 50 6.35 -22.08 -2.70
CA THR A 50 5.47 -23.21 -3.06
C THR A 50 4.22 -23.24 -2.17
N SER A 51 3.16 -23.92 -2.62
CA SER A 51 1.82 -23.84 -2.00
C SER A 51 1.69 -24.41 -0.57
N ASN A 52 2.75 -24.95 0.03
CA ASN A 52 2.81 -25.33 1.45
C ASN A 52 3.50 -24.27 2.32
N GLU A 53 4.25 -23.34 1.72
CA GLU A 53 5.04 -22.33 2.43
C GLU A 53 4.22 -21.04 2.66
N GLU A 54 3.14 -20.83 1.89
CA GLU A 54 2.19 -19.73 2.07
C GLU A 54 1.32 -19.87 3.34
N SER A 55 1.25 -21.05 3.96
CA SER A 55 0.34 -21.33 5.08
C SER A 55 0.83 -20.94 6.48
N GLU A 56 2.13 -20.68 6.71
CA GLU A 56 2.72 -20.70 8.06
C GLU A 56 3.27 -19.38 8.65
N ASP A 57 2.91 -18.18 8.16
CA ASP A 57 2.82 -17.01 9.06
C ASP A 57 1.81 -15.94 8.62
N TRP A 58 0.71 -15.80 9.38
CA TRP A 58 -0.32 -14.77 9.15
C TRP A 58 -0.04 -13.46 9.91
N GLY A 59 0.95 -13.43 10.81
CA GLY A 59 1.23 -12.31 11.71
C GLY A 59 1.69 -11.04 11.01
N ALA A 60 2.68 -11.15 10.11
CA ALA A 60 3.23 -10.00 9.40
C ALA A 60 2.19 -9.30 8.50
N ARG A 61 1.36 -10.08 7.79
CA ARG A 61 0.25 -9.58 6.96
C ARG A 61 -0.81 -8.87 7.81
N GLY A 62 -1.17 -9.46 8.96
CA GLY A 62 -2.09 -8.84 9.91
C GLY A 62 -1.58 -7.51 10.46
N ALA A 63 -0.30 -7.46 10.84
CA ALA A 63 0.35 -6.25 11.34
C ALA A 63 0.44 -5.14 10.27
N LEU A 64 0.75 -5.48 9.01
CA LEU A 64 0.75 -4.50 7.90
C LEU A 64 -0.63 -3.89 7.70
N LEU A 65 -1.70 -4.71 7.66
CA LEU A 65 -3.07 -4.24 7.52
C LEU A 65 -3.53 -3.38 8.71
N GLU A 66 -3.13 -3.73 9.94
CA GLU A 66 -3.40 -2.94 11.15
C GLU A 66 -2.70 -1.57 11.08
N ARG A 67 -1.41 -1.53 10.71
CA ARG A 67 -0.63 -0.28 10.62
C ARG A 67 -1.12 0.60 9.47
N TYR A 68 -1.50 0.03 8.33
CA TYR A 68 -2.13 0.76 7.23
C TYR A 68 -3.46 1.41 7.65
N ARG A 69 -4.38 0.65 8.28
CA ARG A 69 -5.66 1.19 8.78
C ARG A 69 -5.46 2.31 9.80
N ASN A 70 -4.50 2.16 10.71
CA ASN A 70 -4.12 3.20 11.67
C ASN A 70 -3.54 4.45 10.98
N MET A 71 -2.74 4.29 9.91
CA MET A 71 -2.20 5.40 9.12
C MET A 71 -3.32 6.19 8.42
N VAL A 72 -4.23 5.50 7.71
CA VAL A 72 -5.36 6.14 7.02
C VAL A 72 -6.28 6.87 8.00
N ALA A 73 -6.52 6.29 9.19
CA ALA A 73 -7.28 6.95 10.25
C ALA A 73 -6.57 8.22 10.79
N ALA A 74 -5.24 8.18 10.97
CA ALA A 74 -4.45 9.33 11.39
C ALA A 74 -4.38 10.44 10.32
N MET A 75 -4.22 10.06 9.05
CA MET A 75 -4.29 10.99 7.91
C MET A 75 -5.64 11.71 7.88
N LYS A 76 -6.75 10.98 7.95
CA LYS A 76 -8.10 11.55 7.98
C LYS A 76 -8.31 12.49 9.18
N ALA A 77 -7.78 12.14 10.35
CA ALA A 77 -7.83 13.01 11.53
C ALA A 77 -6.98 14.30 11.39
N ALA A 78 -5.93 14.27 10.56
CA ALA A 78 -5.11 15.42 10.20
C ALA A 78 -5.64 16.21 8.98
N GLY A 79 -6.77 15.81 8.38
CA GLY A 79 -7.32 16.43 7.16
C GLY A 79 -6.59 16.03 5.86
N LEU A 80 -5.79 14.96 5.89
CA LEU A 80 -5.04 14.43 4.75
C LEU A 80 -5.79 13.28 4.08
N SER A 81 -5.58 13.15 2.76
CA SER A 81 -6.05 12.03 1.94
C SER A 81 -4.87 11.41 1.18
N PRO A 82 -5.00 10.16 0.69
CA PRO A 82 -4.08 9.60 -0.30
C PRO A 82 -4.02 10.47 -1.56
N VAL A 83 -2.84 10.56 -2.19
CA VAL A 83 -2.63 11.25 -3.47
C VAL A 83 -2.15 10.21 -4.48
N PHE A 84 -3.05 9.81 -5.38
CA PHE A 84 -2.80 8.76 -6.35
C PHE A 84 -1.88 9.24 -7.49
N PRO A 85 -0.85 8.46 -7.88
CA PRO A 85 0.09 8.86 -8.94
C PRO A 85 -0.52 8.82 -10.36
N VAL A 86 -1.69 8.20 -10.53
CA VAL A 86 -2.43 8.05 -11.80
C VAL A 86 -3.94 8.12 -11.53
N SER A 87 -4.78 8.35 -12.55
CA SER A 87 -6.23 8.22 -12.37
C SER A 87 -6.63 6.74 -12.25
N ILE A 88 -7.30 6.42 -11.14
CA ILE A 88 -7.80 5.08 -10.77
C ILE A 88 -8.80 4.55 -11.80
N GLU A 89 -9.51 5.45 -12.50
CA GLU A 89 -10.47 5.14 -13.56
C GLU A 89 -9.88 4.30 -14.70
N ASN A 90 -8.54 4.35 -14.88
CA ASN A 90 -7.81 3.61 -15.91
C ASN A 90 -7.14 2.32 -15.39
N LEU A 91 -7.22 2.03 -14.09
CA LEU A 91 -6.58 0.85 -13.47
C LEU A 91 -7.55 -0.31 -13.25
N ALA A 92 -8.82 -0.03 -12.93
CA ALA A 92 -9.71 -1.02 -12.34
C ALA A 92 -10.11 -2.15 -13.33
N SER A 93 -9.57 -3.35 -13.12
CA SER A 93 -10.09 -4.63 -13.62
C SER A 93 -11.39 -5.07 -12.91
N THR A 94 -12.36 -4.14 -12.82
CA THR A 94 -13.57 -4.16 -11.97
C THR A 94 -13.31 -3.73 -10.51
N PRO A 95 -14.10 -2.81 -9.93
CA PRO A 95 -13.95 -2.44 -8.51
C PRO A 95 -14.33 -3.59 -7.58
N VAL A 96 -13.51 -3.83 -6.54
CA VAL A 96 -13.86 -4.66 -5.39
C VAL A 96 -14.34 -3.75 -4.26
N GLU A 97 -15.62 -3.83 -3.91
CA GLU A 97 -16.17 -3.12 -2.74
C GLU A 97 -15.63 -3.73 -1.42
N LEU A 98 -15.45 -2.89 -0.39
CA LEU A 98 -14.87 -3.23 0.93
C LEU A 98 -15.88 -3.07 2.08
#